data_AF-A0A258IFB0-F1
#
_entry.id   AF-A0A258IFB0-F1
#
_cell.length_a   1.000
_cell.length_b   1.000
_cell.length_c   1.000
_cell.angle_alpha   90.00
_cell.angle_beta   90.00
_cell.angle_gamma   90.00
#
_symmetry.space_group_name_H-M   'P 1'
#
loop_
_entity.id
_entity.type
_entity.pdbx_description
1 polymer ?
#
loop_
_entity_poly.entity_id
_entity_poly.type
_entity_poly.pdbx_seq_one_letter_code
_entity_poly.pdbx_strand_id
1 'polypeptide(L)'
;MVASAAEGIVALCGWKSDAAQYIQCWKIIGWGRFSIVTSAAGSDPDNQRPTARPAPLAGLSANEKLVLRVMRREGEVHRSRISQLTGLPLSTLTALCDSLISRGLADEKSAKPSGKRGKPRKLLNISPKGGFAAGLSLSAERLRVCLSDLCGKPQWECEVRLWDLSPAAVTQEARQALDEGLAQLDWPLERFLGAGLCMPGHVERGSHIPVPLPQFGSWRGQHPGELMARALGTSVIYENDASTAALAELLFGVGRSRRSFLCIYCAHGVGGGLVINGQLHRGANGNAGEIGAFFPRTLSRPSGDDLLAHLARSGHPATRIDEIALTDATRQSIEAWADRAGAQLLEIIKAATYLLDLEAVFVSGVIPVSVGELLVERLALSDARLHDRHPWPDIELGTFCGQGPHRGAAALPIDVALTLGEGSHLGF
;
A
#
# COMPACT_ATOMS: atom_id res chain seq x y z
N MET A 1 -24.70 41.62 15.22
CA MET A 1 -24.82 41.58 13.75
C MET A 1 -24.20 40.35 13.08
N VAL A 2 -23.98 39.24 13.81
CA VAL A 2 -23.74 37.90 13.22
C VAL A 2 -24.80 36.87 13.70
N ALA A 3 -25.64 37.24 14.67
CA ALA A 3 -26.74 36.40 15.17
C ALA A 3 -28.03 36.48 14.33
N SER A 4 -28.20 37.48 13.45
CA SER A 4 -29.44 37.65 12.66
C SER A 4 -29.39 37.06 11.23
N ALA A 5 -28.25 36.47 10.84
CA ALA A 5 -28.12 35.73 9.57
C ALA A 5 -28.33 34.21 9.73
N ALA A 6 -28.30 33.70 10.97
CA ALA A 6 -28.45 32.27 11.26
C ALA A 6 -29.93 31.83 11.39
N GLU A 7 -30.84 32.74 11.73
CA GLU A 7 -32.27 32.43 11.89
C GLU A 7 -33.02 32.30 10.55
N GLY A 8 -32.49 32.87 9.46
CA GLY A 8 -33.09 32.77 8.11
C GLY A 8 -32.87 31.43 7.40
N ILE A 9 -31.87 30.64 7.81
CA ILE A 9 -31.53 29.36 7.15
C ILE A 9 -32.18 28.16 7.84
N VAL A 10 -32.50 28.27 9.14
CA VAL A 10 -33.14 27.19 9.92
C VAL A 10 -34.63 27.04 9.58
N ALA A 11 -35.28 28.05 9.00
CA ALA A 11 -36.69 27.98 8.57
C ALA A 11 -36.91 27.22 7.24
N LEU A 12 -35.87 26.99 6.43
CA LEU A 12 -36.01 26.35 5.10
C LEU A 12 -35.79 24.82 5.10
N CYS A 13 -35.21 24.25 6.18
CA CYS A 13 -34.81 22.84 6.18
C CYS A 13 -35.50 21.95 7.23
N GLY A 14 -36.43 22.46 8.04
CA GLY A 14 -37.35 21.60 8.82
C GLY A 14 -36.72 20.65 9.86
N TRP A 15 -35.52 20.95 10.38
CA TRP A 15 -34.89 20.12 11.41
C TRP A 15 -35.10 20.72 12.79
N LYS A 16 -35.86 20.01 13.64
CA LYS A 16 -35.97 20.33 15.07
C LYS A 16 -34.66 19.99 15.78
N SER A 17 -34.20 20.98 16.53
CA SER A 17 -32.97 21.09 17.29
C SER A 17 -32.88 20.17 18.52
N ASP A 18 -31.65 19.80 18.88
CA ASP A 18 -31.19 19.82 20.28
C ASP A 18 -29.82 20.52 20.35
N ALA A 19 -29.84 21.83 20.56
CA ALA A 19 -28.67 22.71 20.56
C ALA A 19 -27.88 22.74 21.89
N ALA A 20 -28.17 21.83 22.83
CA ALA A 20 -27.55 21.82 24.15
C ALA A 20 -26.32 20.90 24.28
N GLN A 21 -26.03 20.02 23.31
CA GLN A 21 -24.86 19.12 23.36
C GLN A 21 -23.56 19.73 22.81
N TYR A 22 -23.60 20.90 22.19
CA TYR A 22 -22.45 21.45 21.45
C TYR A 22 -21.43 22.24 22.28
N ILE A 23 -21.74 22.59 23.54
CA ILE A 23 -20.88 23.49 24.34
C ILE A 23 -19.95 22.75 25.31
N GLN A 24 -20.10 21.43 25.50
CA GLN A 24 -19.26 20.66 26.44
C GLN A 24 -18.07 19.91 25.80
N CYS A 25 -17.83 20.08 24.49
CA CYS A 25 -16.75 19.39 23.75
C CYS A 25 -15.41 20.15 23.65
N TRP A 26 -15.24 21.29 24.32
CA TRP A 26 -14.06 22.16 24.12
C TRP A 26 -12.93 22.05 25.16
N LYS A 27 -12.82 20.94 25.91
CA LYS A 27 -11.76 20.78 26.93
C LYS A 27 -11.04 19.42 27.01
N ILE A 28 -11.12 18.55 26.01
CA ILE A 28 -10.30 17.34 25.95
C ILE A 28 -9.65 17.24 24.57
N ILE A 29 -8.63 18.08 24.33
CA ILE A 29 -7.79 18.05 23.12
C ILE A 29 -6.44 17.46 23.52
N GLY A 30 -6.29 16.15 23.34
CA GLY A 30 -5.01 15.44 23.35
C GLY A 30 -4.65 15.06 21.93
N TRP A 31 -3.53 15.57 21.44
CA TRP A 31 -3.12 15.58 20.04
C TRP A 31 -2.66 14.17 19.59
N GLY A 32 -3.23 13.65 18.50
CA GLY A 32 -2.98 12.31 17.97
C GLY A 32 -1.62 12.17 17.28
N ARG A 33 -0.82 11.20 17.73
CA ARG A 33 0.41 10.73 17.07
C ARG A 33 0.08 9.61 16.09
N PHE A 34 0.69 9.64 14.90
CA PHE A 34 1.00 8.39 14.19
C PHE A 34 2.12 7.69 14.96
N SER A 35 1.85 6.51 15.49
CA SER A 35 2.83 5.77 16.28
C SER A 35 3.62 4.83 15.37
N ILE A 36 4.91 5.14 15.17
CA ILE A 36 5.93 4.09 15.16
C ILE A 36 5.87 3.49 16.57
N VAL A 37 5.24 2.33 16.73
CA VAL A 37 5.11 1.71 18.06
C VAL A 37 6.44 1.07 18.43
N THR A 38 7.31 1.85 19.06
CA THR A 38 8.30 1.31 20.01
C THR A 38 7.59 1.16 21.35
N SER A 39 7.50 -0.04 21.89
CA SER A 39 6.77 -0.30 23.14
C SER A 39 7.26 0.59 24.28
N ALA A 40 6.36 1.33 24.92
CA ALA A 40 6.62 1.99 26.19
C ALA A 40 5.48 1.66 27.17
N ALA A 41 5.75 0.78 28.15
CA ALA A 41 4.95 0.64 29.36
C ALA A 41 5.73 -0.09 30.47
N GLY A 42 5.60 0.41 31.70
CA GLY A 42 5.82 -0.31 32.96
C GLY A 42 7.27 -0.49 33.42
N SER A 43 7.65 0.19 34.51
CA SER A 43 8.93 0.03 35.20
C SER A 43 8.99 -1.30 35.97
N ASP A 44 9.64 -2.29 35.40
CA ASP A 44 10.10 -3.51 36.09
C ASP A 44 11.64 -3.51 36.10
N PRO A 45 12.33 -3.53 37.26
CA PRO A 45 13.77 -3.28 37.33
C PRO A 45 14.67 -4.41 36.79
N ASP A 46 14.12 -5.58 36.46
CA ASP A 46 14.94 -6.79 36.21
C ASP A 46 14.80 -7.40 34.80
N ASN A 47 14.14 -6.70 33.87
CA ASN A 47 14.04 -7.15 32.48
C ASN A 47 15.03 -6.39 31.59
N GLN A 48 16.24 -6.95 31.42
CA GLN A 48 17.21 -6.45 30.45
C GLN A 48 16.60 -6.52 29.04
N ARG A 49 16.11 -5.37 28.57
CA ARG A 49 15.57 -5.17 27.22
C ARG A 49 16.58 -5.64 26.17
N PRO A 50 16.17 -6.34 25.10
CA PRO A 50 16.93 -6.32 23.86
C PRO A 50 16.99 -4.85 23.42
N THR A 51 18.18 -4.27 23.44
CA THR A 51 18.41 -2.93 22.90
C THR A 51 18.02 -2.95 21.42
N ALA A 52 17.14 -2.02 21.00
CA ALA A 52 16.79 -1.87 19.60
C ALA A 52 18.08 -1.65 18.80
N ARG A 53 18.49 -2.65 18.01
CA ARG A 53 19.66 -2.55 17.16
C ARG A 53 19.43 -1.39 16.18
N PRO A 54 20.39 -0.48 15.98
CA PRO A 54 20.20 0.62 15.05
C PRO A 54 19.98 0.06 13.65
N ALA A 55 18.77 0.23 13.13
CA ALA A 55 18.38 -0.21 11.80
C ALA A 55 19.34 0.35 10.73
N PRO A 56 19.60 -0.33 9.61
CA PRO A 56 20.64 0.07 8.65
C PRO A 56 20.43 1.47 8.05
N LEU A 57 19.18 1.94 8.03
CA LEU A 57 18.78 3.26 7.53
C LEU A 57 18.66 4.33 8.63
N ALA A 58 18.90 3.97 9.90
CA ALA A 58 18.89 4.93 11.00
C ALA A 58 20.00 5.99 10.85
N GLY A 59 19.73 7.22 11.26
CA GLY A 59 20.70 8.31 11.22
C GLY A 59 21.09 8.80 9.81
N LEU A 60 20.39 8.40 8.76
CA LEU A 60 20.55 9.00 7.43
C LEU A 60 20.02 10.43 7.41
N SER A 61 20.79 11.34 6.83
CA SER A 61 20.36 12.71 6.52
C SER A 61 19.24 12.72 5.48
N ALA A 62 18.52 13.85 5.39
CA ALA A 62 17.47 14.03 4.39
C ALA A 62 18.00 13.86 2.95
N ASN A 63 19.20 14.36 2.68
CA ASN A 63 19.80 14.24 1.35
C ASN A 63 20.21 12.79 1.03
N GLU A 64 20.75 12.04 2.00
CA GLU A 64 21.06 10.62 1.80
C GLU A 64 19.80 9.80 1.51
N LYS A 65 18.72 10.04 2.25
CA LYS A 65 17.42 9.41 2.00
C LYS A 65 16.86 9.76 0.61
N LEU A 66 16.99 11.02 0.19
CA LEU A 66 16.60 11.46 -1.14
C LEU A 66 17.41 10.74 -2.24
N VAL A 67 18.73 10.63 -2.07
CA VAL A 67 19.60 9.90 -3.01
C VAL A 67 19.20 8.43 -3.10
N LEU A 68 18.99 7.75 -1.97
CA LEU A 68 18.54 6.35 -1.95
C LEU A 68 17.17 6.18 -2.64
N ARG A 69 16.20 7.09 -2.43
CA ARG A 69 14.90 7.02 -3.13
C ARG A 69 15.07 7.13 -4.65
N VAL A 70 15.93 8.03 -5.12
CA VAL A 70 16.21 8.16 -6.56
C VAL A 70 16.86 6.88 -7.11
N MET A 71 17.84 6.32 -6.40
CA MET A 71 18.49 5.06 -6.80
C MET A 71 17.52 3.89 -6.80
N ARG A 72 16.60 3.81 -5.82
CA ARG A 72 15.57 2.76 -5.74
C ARG A 72 14.60 2.81 -6.93
N ARG A 73 14.27 4.01 -7.40
CA ARG A 73 13.36 4.22 -8.54
C ARG A 73 14.03 3.94 -9.89
N GLU A 74 15.22 4.52 -10.10
CA GLU A 74 15.93 4.47 -11.39
C GLU A 74 16.73 3.17 -11.58
N GLY A 75 17.10 2.48 -10.49
CA GLY A 75 18.02 1.35 -10.52
C GLY A 75 19.48 1.80 -10.66
N GLU A 76 20.22 1.21 -11.61
CA GLU A 76 21.60 1.62 -11.89
C GLU A 76 21.64 3.02 -12.51
N VAL A 77 22.24 3.98 -11.81
CA VAL A 77 22.15 5.40 -12.17
C VAL A 77 23.50 6.12 -12.03
N HIS A 78 23.76 7.07 -12.93
CA HIS A 78 24.93 7.92 -12.87
C HIS A 78 24.74 9.08 -11.86
N ARG A 79 25.83 9.51 -11.20
CA ARG A 79 25.83 10.69 -10.31
C ARG A 79 25.23 11.93 -10.98
N SER A 80 25.52 12.17 -12.26
CA SER A 80 24.95 13.31 -13.01
C SER A 80 23.42 13.24 -13.12
N ARG A 81 22.86 12.03 -13.28
CA ARG A 81 21.41 11.84 -13.34
C ARG A 81 20.77 12.02 -11.96
N ILE A 82 21.40 11.53 -10.90
CA ILE A 82 20.94 11.79 -9.52
C ILE A 82 20.95 13.29 -9.24
N SER A 83 22.02 14.01 -9.62
CA SER A 83 22.11 15.47 -9.45
C SER A 83 20.97 16.20 -10.18
N GLN A 84 20.66 15.81 -11.42
CA GLN A 84 19.51 16.37 -12.17
C GLN A 84 18.16 16.11 -11.49
N LEU A 85 17.95 14.91 -10.94
CA LEU A 85 16.68 14.52 -10.32
C LEU A 85 16.50 15.09 -8.91
N THR A 86 17.60 15.32 -8.19
CA THR A 86 17.58 15.81 -6.79
C THR A 86 17.81 17.30 -6.67
N GLY A 87 18.37 17.96 -7.69
CA GLY A 87 18.83 19.35 -7.63
C GLY A 87 20.12 19.55 -6.80
N LEU A 88 20.73 18.47 -6.28
CA LEU A 88 21.93 18.56 -5.45
C LEU A 88 23.19 18.81 -6.30
N PRO A 89 24.12 19.68 -5.86
CA PRO A 89 25.41 19.88 -6.52
C PRO A 89 26.24 18.59 -6.58
N LEU A 90 27.02 18.39 -7.65
CA LEU A 90 27.86 17.19 -7.83
C LEU A 90 28.91 16.99 -6.73
N SER A 91 29.42 18.09 -6.15
CA SER A 91 30.35 18.06 -5.02
C SER A 91 29.69 17.44 -3.78
N THR A 92 28.50 17.93 -3.41
CA THR A 92 27.68 17.39 -2.32
C THR A 92 27.30 15.94 -2.59
N LEU A 93 26.88 15.63 -3.82
CA LEU A 93 26.47 14.27 -4.17
C LEU A 93 27.61 13.26 -4.05
N THR A 94 28.85 13.66 -4.34
CA THR A 94 30.02 12.78 -4.18
C THR A 94 30.20 12.39 -2.72
N ALA A 95 30.18 13.37 -1.80
CA ALA A 95 30.27 13.09 -0.37
C ALA A 95 29.12 12.21 0.15
N LEU A 96 27.89 12.44 -0.32
CA LEU A 96 26.72 11.62 0.04
C LEU A 96 26.86 10.18 -0.47
N CYS A 97 27.29 9.99 -1.72
CA CYS A 97 27.49 8.66 -2.29
C CYS A 97 28.60 7.91 -1.55
N ASP A 98 29.71 8.57 -1.24
CA ASP A 98 30.82 7.95 -0.52
C ASP A 98 30.41 7.56 0.92
N SER A 99 29.60 8.39 1.60
CA SER A 99 28.96 8.04 2.87
C SER A 99 28.10 6.77 2.75
N LEU A 100 27.19 6.73 1.78
CA LEU A 100 26.30 5.58 1.55
C LEU A 100 27.07 4.29 1.22
N ILE A 101 28.14 4.38 0.43
CA ILE A 101 29.04 3.26 0.13
C ILE A 101 29.76 2.79 1.39
N SER A 102 30.30 3.71 2.20
CA SER A 102 30.99 3.34 3.45
C SER A 102 30.07 2.62 4.46
N ARG A 103 28.77 2.91 4.43
CA ARG A 103 27.73 2.25 5.24
C ARG A 103 27.25 0.92 4.65
N GLY A 104 27.70 0.57 3.45
CA GLY A 104 27.26 -0.61 2.69
C GLY A 104 25.83 -0.49 2.15
N LEU A 105 25.30 0.72 1.96
CA LEU A 105 23.95 0.95 1.44
C LEU A 105 23.93 1.15 -0.08
N ALA A 106 25.07 1.46 -0.68
CA ALA A 106 25.24 1.64 -2.12
C ALA A 106 26.51 0.96 -2.61
N ASP A 107 26.47 0.46 -3.84
CA ASP A 107 27.62 -0.10 -4.55
C ASP A 107 27.96 0.77 -5.77
N GLU A 108 29.24 0.92 -6.06
CA GLU A 108 29.72 1.60 -7.26
C GLU A 108 30.37 0.59 -8.22
N LYS A 109 29.77 0.42 -9.40
CA LYS A 109 30.31 -0.46 -10.46
C LYS A 109 30.81 0.39 -11.62
N SER A 110 31.92 -0.04 -12.23
CA SER A 110 32.36 0.57 -13.49
C SER A 110 31.40 0.14 -14.61
N ALA A 111 30.84 1.08 -15.36
CA ALA A 111 30.03 0.72 -16.54
C ALA A 111 30.89 -0.04 -17.55
N LYS A 112 30.29 -0.98 -18.29
CA LYS A 112 30.97 -1.65 -19.40
C LYS A 112 31.52 -0.60 -20.38
N PRO A 113 32.76 -0.73 -20.88
CA PRO A 113 33.32 0.24 -21.82
C PRO A 113 32.44 0.35 -23.06
N SER A 114 31.89 1.54 -23.33
CA SER A 114 30.98 1.78 -24.47
C SER A 114 31.71 1.93 -25.82
N GLY A 115 32.96 1.46 -25.93
CA GLY A 115 33.80 1.62 -27.13
C GLY A 115 34.20 3.07 -27.48
N LYS A 116 33.64 4.08 -26.81
CA LYS A 116 33.99 5.50 -26.99
C LYS A 116 35.17 5.89 -26.10
N ARG A 117 36.10 6.70 -26.64
CA ARG A 117 37.28 7.24 -25.93
C ARG A 117 36.83 8.05 -24.70
N GLY A 118 37.18 7.57 -23.49
CA GLY A 118 36.89 8.21 -22.21
C GLY A 118 36.94 7.20 -21.06
N LYS A 119 37.24 7.64 -19.83
CA LYS A 119 37.21 6.75 -18.64
C LYS A 119 35.78 6.17 -18.49
N PRO A 120 35.63 4.86 -18.21
CA PRO A 120 34.32 4.24 -18.00
C PRO A 120 33.55 5.02 -16.93
N ARG A 121 32.32 5.45 -17.24
CA ARG A 121 31.48 6.17 -16.28
C ARG A 121 31.05 5.19 -15.19
N LYS A 122 31.19 5.58 -13.93
CA LYS A 122 30.75 4.73 -12.82
C LYS A 122 29.22 4.82 -12.66
N LEU A 123 28.60 3.68 -12.36
CA LEU A 123 27.19 3.53 -12.04
C LEU A 123 27.06 3.25 -10.55
N LEU A 124 26.11 3.93 -9.91
CA LEU A 124 25.71 3.68 -8.54
C LEU A 124 24.46 2.81 -8.55
N ASN A 125 24.40 1.88 -7.61
CA ASN A 125 23.19 1.12 -7.33
C ASN A 125 23.02 0.95 -5.82
N ILE A 126 21.80 0.69 -5.36
CA ILE A 126 21.58 0.29 -3.96
C ILE A 126 22.27 -1.07 -3.76
N SER A 127 22.94 -1.23 -2.63
CA SER A 127 23.51 -2.52 -2.28
C SER A 127 22.40 -3.46 -1.83
N PRO A 128 22.20 -4.62 -2.48
CA PRO A 128 21.20 -5.61 -2.05
C PRO A 128 21.44 -6.09 -0.62
N LYS A 129 22.68 -6.04 -0.13
CA LYS A 129 23.07 -6.44 1.23
C LYS A 129 22.97 -5.30 2.25
N GLY A 130 22.60 -4.10 1.82
CA GLY A 130 22.57 -2.91 2.67
C GLY A 130 21.47 -2.96 3.73
N GLY A 131 20.44 -3.76 3.50
CA GLY A 131 19.28 -3.91 4.36
C GLY A 131 18.22 -4.81 3.70
N PHE A 132 17.27 -5.27 4.50
CA PHE A 132 16.16 -6.07 4.00
C PHE A 132 14.93 -5.95 4.89
N ALA A 133 13.77 -6.29 4.36
CA ALA A 133 12.50 -6.18 5.05
C ALA A 133 11.60 -7.38 4.72
N ALA A 134 10.65 -7.65 5.62
CA ALA A 134 9.66 -8.69 5.44
C ALA A 134 8.32 -8.09 5.03
N GLY A 135 7.57 -8.79 4.20
CA GLY A 135 6.21 -8.45 3.82
C GLY A 135 5.28 -9.61 4.11
N LEU A 136 4.24 -9.36 4.89
CA LEU A 136 3.21 -10.31 5.26
C LEU A 136 1.91 -9.86 4.59
N SER A 137 1.27 -10.73 3.80
CA SER A 137 -0.07 -10.45 3.26
C SER A 137 -1.04 -11.50 3.75
N LEU A 138 -1.98 -11.05 4.58
CA LEU A 138 -3.04 -11.87 5.11
C LEU A 138 -4.27 -11.75 4.23
N SER A 139 -4.70 -12.88 3.67
CA SER A 139 -5.98 -13.03 2.98
C SER A 139 -6.85 -14.05 3.73
N ALA A 140 -8.11 -14.23 3.28
CA ALA A 140 -9.05 -15.12 3.94
C ALA A 140 -8.63 -16.61 3.93
N GLU A 141 -7.64 -16.97 3.11
CA GLU A 141 -7.33 -18.38 2.82
C GLU A 141 -5.83 -18.69 2.98
N ARG A 142 -4.99 -17.66 2.98
CA ARG A 142 -3.53 -17.80 2.95
C ARG A 142 -2.84 -16.60 3.56
N LEU A 143 -1.67 -16.88 4.15
CA LEU A 143 -0.65 -15.91 4.51
C LEU A 143 0.49 -16.03 3.51
N ARG A 144 0.84 -14.93 2.84
CA ARG A 144 2.06 -14.85 2.04
C ARG A 144 3.14 -14.10 2.79
N VAL A 145 4.34 -14.64 2.78
CA VAL A 145 5.51 -14.02 3.41
C VAL A 145 6.60 -13.83 2.36
N CYS A 146 7.23 -12.67 2.35
CA CYS A 146 8.35 -12.37 1.47
C CYS A 146 9.44 -11.64 2.23
N LEU A 147 10.69 -12.03 1.99
CA LEU A 147 11.88 -11.27 2.37
C LEU A 147 12.46 -10.61 1.13
N SER A 148 12.57 -9.28 1.17
CA SER A 148 13.08 -8.47 0.07
C SER A 148 14.27 -7.63 0.48
N ASP A 149 15.21 -7.45 -0.44
CA ASP A 149 16.34 -6.52 -0.26
C ASP A 149 15.89 -5.04 -0.27
N LEU A 150 16.83 -4.10 -0.06
CA LEU A 150 16.55 -2.66 -0.13
C LEU A 150 16.00 -2.18 -1.48
N CYS A 151 16.30 -2.90 -2.57
CA CYS A 151 15.74 -2.60 -3.89
C CYS A 151 14.27 -3.06 -3.99
N GLY A 152 13.81 -3.88 -3.05
CA GLY A 152 12.49 -4.52 -3.08
C GLY A 152 12.44 -5.78 -3.94
N LYS A 153 13.60 -6.36 -4.27
CA LYS A 153 13.66 -7.64 -4.99
C LYS A 153 13.45 -8.79 -3.99
N PRO A 154 12.46 -9.68 -4.22
CA PRO A 154 12.25 -10.84 -3.37
C PRO A 154 13.46 -11.78 -3.45
N GLN A 155 13.95 -12.19 -2.28
CA GLN A 155 15.03 -13.18 -2.14
C GLN A 155 14.48 -14.51 -1.62
N TRP A 156 13.36 -14.45 -0.91
CA TRP A 156 12.65 -15.60 -0.39
C TRP A 156 11.15 -15.27 -0.34
N GLU A 157 10.31 -16.22 -0.72
CA GLU A 157 8.85 -16.12 -0.68
C GLU A 157 8.26 -17.47 -0.25
N CYS A 158 7.22 -17.45 0.58
CA CYS A 158 6.41 -18.62 0.88
C CYS A 158 4.93 -18.27 0.95
N GLU A 159 4.09 -19.29 0.82
CA GLU A 159 2.65 -19.21 1.01
C GLU A 159 2.21 -20.30 1.99
N VAL A 160 1.50 -19.89 3.04
CA VAL A 160 0.94 -20.78 4.06
C VAL A 160 -0.57 -20.73 3.94
N ARG A 161 -1.21 -21.90 3.81
CA ARG A 161 -2.67 -22.00 3.82
C ARG A 161 -3.19 -21.85 5.24
N LEU A 162 -4.20 -21.00 5.43
CA LEU A 162 -4.79 -20.75 6.73
C LEU A 162 -6.13 -21.47 6.87
N TRP A 163 -6.29 -22.16 8.00
CA TRP A 163 -7.54 -22.83 8.39
C TRP A 163 -8.19 -22.15 9.60
N ASP A 164 -7.38 -21.43 10.39
CA ASP A 164 -7.81 -20.58 11.49
C ASP A 164 -7.31 -19.16 11.24
N LEU A 165 -8.24 -18.21 11.15
CA LEU A 165 -7.97 -16.78 10.99
C LEU A 165 -7.89 -16.05 12.34
N SER A 166 -7.81 -16.76 13.47
CA SER A 166 -7.61 -16.16 14.78
C SER A 166 -6.25 -15.44 14.85
N PRO A 167 -6.14 -14.32 15.58
CA PRO A 167 -4.87 -13.63 15.76
C PRO A 167 -3.74 -14.54 16.26
N ALA A 168 -4.04 -15.48 17.15
CA ALA A 168 -3.07 -16.41 17.71
C ALA A 168 -2.50 -17.35 16.63
N ALA A 169 -3.35 -18.00 15.84
CA ALA A 169 -2.92 -18.90 14.78
C ALA A 169 -2.13 -18.16 13.70
N VAL A 170 -2.65 -17.01 13.22
CA VAL A 170 -1.99 -16.24 12.16
C VAL A 170 -0.63 -15.70 12.59
N THR A 171 -0.51 -15.21 13.83
CA THR A 171 0.78 -14.69 14.32
C THR A 171 1.81 -15.80 14.53
N GLN A 172 1.37 -17.00 14.93
CA GLN A 172 2.24 -18.19 15.00
C GLN A 172 2.75 -18.59 13.61
N GLU A 173 1.87 -18.72 12.62
CA GLU A 173 2.26 -19.06 11.24
C GLU A 173 3.20 -18.01 10.64
N ALA A 174 2.92 -16.72 10.88
CA ALA A 174 3.78 -15.62 10.44
C ALA A 174 5.17 -15.69 11.08
N ARG A 175 5.24 -16.02 12.37
CA ARG A 175 6.51 -16.17 13.10
C ARG A 175 7.32 -17.33 12.53
N GLN A 176 6.70 -18.49 12.34
CA GLN A 176 7.35 -19.67 11.80
C GLN A 176 7.90 -19.41 10.39
N ALA A 177 7.09 -18.83 9.50
CA ALA A 177 7.50 -18.49 8.15
C ALA A 177 8.64 -17.45 8.12
N LEU A 178 8.60 -16.45 9.01
CA LEU A 178 9.67 -15.46 9.10
C LEU A 178 10.98 -16.11 9.57
N ASP A 179 10.95 -16.94 10.62
CA ASP A 179 12.13 -17.62 11.14
C ASP A 179 12.74 -18.57 10.08
N GLU A 180 11.91 -19.27 9.32
CA GLU A 180 12.35 -20.11 8.20
C GLU A 180 13.07 -19.30 7.12
N GLY A 181 12.46 -18.21 6.65
CA GLY A 181 13.06 -17.35 5.63
C GLY A 181 14.37 -16.70 6.09
N LEU A 182 14.43 -16.26 7.35
CA LEU A 182 15.64 -15.68 7.95
C LEU A 182 16.77 -16.73 8.04
N ALA A 183 16.46 -17.96 8.45
CA ALA A 183 17.42 -19.04 8.52
C ALA A 183 17.96 -19.45 7.13
N GLN A 184 17.12 -19.41 6.09
CA GLN A 184 17.54 -19.75 4.72
C GLN A 184 18.41 -18.68 4.07
N LEU A 185 18.13 -17.39 4.32
CA LEU A 185 18.93 -16.30 3.74
C LEU A 185 20.30 -16.13 4.41
N ASP A 186 20.42 -16.46 5.70
CA ASP A 186 21.62 -16.23 6.51
C ASP A 186 22.12 -14.77 6.45
N TRP A 187 21.17 -13.83 6.44
CA TRP A 187 21.46 -12.40 6.40
C TRP A 187 21.57 -11.83 7.81
N PRO A 188 22.52 -10.90 8.08
CA PRO A 188 22.70 -10.34 9.40
C PRO A 188 21.43 -9.62 9.89
N LEU A 189 20.88 -10.03 11.04
CA LEU A 189 19.66 -9.42 11.59
C LEU A 189 19.81 -7.92 11.88
N GLU A 190 21.03 -7.42 12.03
CA GLU A 190 21.34 -5.98 12.14
C GLU A 190 20.96 -5.20 10.87
N ARG A 191 20.79 -5.90 9.74
CA ARG A 191 20.34 -5.35 8.46
C ARG A 191 18.83 -5.48 8.25
N PHE A 192 18.10 -6.08 9.18
CA PHE A 192 16.65 -6.21 9.10
C PHE A 192 15.95 -4.91 9.50
N LEU A 193 15.10 -4.39 8.61
CA LEU A 193 14.35 -3.15 8.81
C LEU A 193 13.00 -3.35 9.50
N GLY A 194 12.59 -4.60 9.71
CA GLY A 194 11.27 -4.97 10.21
C GLY A 194 10.36 -5.47 9.10
N ALA A 195 9.06 -5.50 9.39
CA ALA A 195 8.05 -6.10 8.53
C ALA A 195 6.92 -5.13 8.17
N GLY A 196 6.33 -5.29 6.99
CA GLY A 196 5.02 -4.75 6.67
C GLY A 196 3.96 -5.83 6.76
N LEU A 197 2.76 -5.46 7.19
CA LEU A 197 1.57 -6.31 7.25
C LEU A 197 0.48 -5.69 6.37
N CYS A 198 0.15 -6.40 5.29
CA CYS A 198 -1.04 -6.20 4.49
C CYS A 198 -2.19 -7.01 5.11
N MET A 199 -3.26 -6.33 5.52
CA MET A 199 -4.51 -6.99 5.90
C MET A 199 -5.70 -6.06 5.62
N PRO A 200 -6.78 -6.56 5.00
CA PRO A 200 -7.91 -5.73 4.63
C PRO A 200 -8.63 -5.17 5.87
N GLY A 201 -8.99 -3.89 5.79
CA GLY A 201 -9.67 -3.16 6.85
C GLY A 201 -9.74 -1.67 6.55
N HIS A 202 -10.58 -0.96 7.30
CA HIS A 202 -10.73 0.51 7.20
C HIS A 202 -10.73 1.12 8.60
N VAL A 203 -10.39 2.39 8.73
CA VAL A 203 -10.36 3.09 10.01
C VAL A 203 -11.67 3.86 10.23
N GLU A 204 -12.32 3.69 11.37
CA GLU A 204 -13.48 4.51 11.76
C GLU A 204 -13.05 5.83 12.42
N ARG A 205 -13.91 6.86 12.34
CA ARG A 205 -13.66 8.17 12.95
C ARG A 205 -13.35 8.01 14.44
N GLY A 206 -12.22 8.57 14.88
CA GLY A 206 -11.80 8.56 16.28
C GLY A 206 -11.16 7.25 16.75
N SER A 207 -11.04 6.25 15.89
CA SER A 207 -10.27 5.02 16.14
C SER A 207 -8.95 5.06 15.38
N HIS A 208 -7.92 4.42 15.93
CA HIS A 208 -6.69 4.08 15.21
C HIS A 208 -6.63 2.56 14.92
N ILE A 209 -7.61 1.80 15.40
CA ILE A 209 -7.72 0.36 15.21
C ILE A 209 -8.56 0.14 13.93
N PRO A 210 -8.00 -0.54 12.91
CA PRO A 210 -8.73 -0.89 11.71
C PRO A 210 -9.90 -1.81 12.05
N VAL A 211 -11.06 -1.54 11.46
CA VAL A 211 -12.22 -2.43 11.47
C VAL A 211 -11.97 -3.54 10.45
N PRO A 212 -11.90 -4.80 10.89
CA PRO A 212 -11.67 -5.93 10.00
C PRO A 212 -12.90 -6.20 9.12
N LEU A 213 -12.68 -6.86 7.99
CA LEU A 213 -13.78 -7.47 7.24
C LEU A 213 -14.43 -8.62 8.04
N PRO A 214 -15.69 -9.02 7.74
CA PRO A 214 -16.41 -10.04 8.52
C PRO A 214 -15.66 -11.35 8.75
N GLN A 215 -14.92 -11.84 7.74
CA GLN A 215 -14.12 -13.06 7.84
C GLN A 215 -12.95 -12.95 8.84
N PHE A 216 -12.54 -11.72 9.19
CA PHE A 216 -11.52 -11.42 10.19
C PHE A 216 -12.13 -10.91 11.50
N GLY A 217 -13.38 -11.28 11.80
CA GLY A 217 -14.10 -10.79 12.98
C GLY A 217 -13.37 -11.01 14.32
N SER A 218 -12.54 -12.05 14.42
CA SER A 218 -11.68 -12.36 15.57
C SER A 218 -10.60 -11.30 15.87
N TRP A 219 -10.32 -10.40 14.92
CA TRP A 219 -9.37 -9.30 15.07
C TRP A 219 -10.01 -8.01 15.59
N ARG A 220 -11.34 -7.98 15.77
CA ARG A 220 -12.05 -6.77 16.17
C ARG A 220 -11.53 -6.24 17.50
N GLY A 221 -11.28 -4.93 17.55
CA GLY A 221 -10.77 -4.24 18.74
C GLY A 221 -9.28 -4.45 19.01
N GLN A 222 -8.54 -5.08 18.09
CA GLN A 222 -7.10 -5.30 18.22
C GLN A 222 -6.37 -4.73 17.00
N HIS A 223 -5.31 -3.96 17.22
CA HIS A 223 -4.52 -3.42 16.11
C HIS A 223 -3.64 -4.53 15.49
N PRO A 224 -3.85 -4.93 14.22
CA PRO A 224 -3.16 -6.07 13.63
C PRO A 224 -1.63 -5.92 13.62
N GLY A 225 -1.15 -4.71 13.30
CA GLY A 225 0.27 -4.41 13.30
C GLY A 225 0.90 -4.52 14.70
N GLU A 226 0.17 -4.20 15.77
CA GLU A 226 0.73 -4.28 17.12
C GLU A 226 0.80 -5.71 17.62
N LEU A 227 -0.24 -6.49 17.34
CA LEU A 227 -0.25 -7.93 17.63
C LEU A 227 0.89 -8.64 16.91
N MET A 228 1.05 -8.36 15.62
CA MET A 228 2.10 -8.95 14.81
C MET A 228 3.49 -8.49 15.28
N ALA A 229 3.67 -7.21 15.64
CA ALA A 229 4.94 -6.71 16.16
C ALA A 229 5.36 -7.43 17.45
N ARG A 230 4.41 -7.66 18.37
CA ARG A 230 4.65 -8.42 19.60
C ARG A 230 5.06 -9.87 19.31
N ALA A 231 4.38 -10.53 18.38
CA ALA A 231 4.66 -11.93 18.04
C ALA A 231 6.01 -12.12 17.32
N LEU A 232 6.36 -11.20 16.43
CA LEU A 232 7.59 -11.28 15.64
C LEU A 232 8.81 -10.70 16.35
N GLY A 233 8.61 -9.91 17.42
CA GLY A 233 9.71 -9.24 18.13
C GLY A 233 10.40 -8.17 17.28
N THR A 234 9.69 -7.58 16.31
CA THR A 234 10.21 -6.55 15.39
C THR A 234 9.14 -5.49 15.10
N SER A 235 9.53 -4.35 14.53
CA SER A 235 8.57 -3.33 14.11
C SER A 235 7.73 -3.84 12.94
N VAL A 236 6.41 -3.72 13.04
CA VAL A 236 5.46 -4.06 11.98
C VAL A 236 4.65 -2.84 11.57
N ILE A 237 4.63 -2.54 10.28
CA ILE A 237 3.81 -1.47 9.69
C ILE A 237 2.58 -2.10 9.07
N TYR A 238 1.40 -1.79 9.60
CA TYR A 238 0.13 -2.21 9.03
C TYR A 238 -0.27 -1.30 7.85
N GLU A 239 -0.83 -1.90 6.80
CA GLU A 239 -1.41 -1.20 5.66
C GLU A 239 -2.54 -2.04 5.03
N ASN A 240 -3.49 -1.36 4.40
CA ASN A 240 -4.58 -2.01 3.67
C ASN A 240 -4.07 -2.74 2.40
N ASP A 241 -4.81 -3.75 1.93
CA ASP A 241 -4.47 -4.55 0.75
C ASP A 241 -4.46 -3.77 -0.56
N ALA A 242 -5.43 -2.88 -0.78
CA ALA A 242 -5.44 -2.01 -1.96
C ALA A 242 -4.28 -1.02 -1.96
N SER A 243 -3.96 -0.45 -0.80
CA SER A 243 -2.81 0.45 -0.60
C SER A 243 -1.46 -0.25 -0.85
N THR A 244 -1.28 -1.46 -0.33
CA THR A 244 -0.07 -2.25 -0.58
C THR A 244 0.02 -2.74 -2.02
N ALA A 245 -1.10 -3.06 -2.67
CA ALA A 245 -1.12 -3.36 -4.11
C ALA A 245 -0.68 -2.13 -4.94
N ALA A 246 -1.19 -0.94 -4.61
CA ALA A 246 -0.75 0.31 -5.27
C ALA A 246 0.74 0.58 -5.06
N LEU A 247 1.25 0.33 -3.84
CA LEU A 247 2.67 0.48 -3.53
C LEU A 247 3.54 -0.52 -4.32
N ALA A 248 3.07 -1.75 -4.50
CA ALA A 248 3.75 -2.75 -5.33
C ALA A 248 3.82 -2.30 -6.79
N GLU A 249 2.72 -1.78 -7.36
CA GLU A 249 2.69 -1.25 -8.73
C GLU A 249 3.60 -0.01 -8.88
N LEU A 250 3.58 0.90 -7.91
CA LEU A 250 4.43 2.11 -7.89
C LEU A 250 5.92 1.75 -7.94
N LEU A 251 6.33 0.75 -7.16
CA LEU A 251 7.75 0.44 -6.98
C LEU A 251 8.26 -0.59 -7.99
N PHE A 252 7.43 -1.56 -8.37
CA PHE A 252 7.88 -2.77 -9.06
C PHE A 252 7.08 -3.08 -10.34
N GLY A 253 5.92 -2.45 -10.55
CA GLY A 253 5.01 -2.77 -11.64
C GLY A 253 4.84 -1.64 -12.66
N VAL A 254 3.65 -1.61 -13.28
CA VAL A 254 3.30 -0.64 -14.35
C VAL A 254 3.30 0.81 -13.84
N GLY A 255 3.04 0.98 -12.54
CA GLY A 255 3.02 2.28 -11.86
C GLY A 255 4.37 2.98 -11.76
N ARG A 256 5.51 2.33 -12.04
CA ARG A 256 6.84 2.97 -11.97
C ARG A 256 7.00 4.19 -12.86
N SER A 257 6.28 4.20 -13.98
CA SER A 257 6.27 5.28 -14.97
C SER A 257 5.23 6.35 -14.68
N ARG A 258 4.31 6.12 -13.75
CA ARG A 258 3.18 7.00 -13.43
C ARG A 258 3.38 7.67 -12.09
N ARG A 259 3.16 8.98 -12.00
CA ARG A 259 3.29 9.71 -10.73
C ARG A 259 1.99 9.79 -9.95
N SER A 260 0.86 9.83 -10.63
CA SER A 260 -0.45 9.93 -9.98
C SER A 260 -1.41 8.92 -10.59
N PHE A 261 -1.88 7.96 -9.81
CA PHE A 261 -2.77 6.90 -10.27
C PHE A 261 -3.65 6.33 -9.16
N LEU A 262 -4.76 5.72 -9.54
CA LEU A 262 -5.63 4.94 -8.66
C LEU A 262 -5.47 3.45 -8.99
N CYS A 263 -5.11 2.63 -8.00
CA CYS A 263 -5.14 1.17 -8.12
C CYS A 263 -6.46 0.66 -7.55
N ILE A 264 -7.38 0.21 -8.41
CA ILE A 264 -8.61 -0.47 -8.03
C ILE A 264 -8.25 -1.92 -7.70
N TYR A 265 -8.53 -2.34 -6.47
CA TYR A 265 -8.20 -3.68 -5.98
C TYR A 265 -9.48 -4.49 -5.75
N CYS A 266 -9.76 -5.42 -6.65
CA CYS A 266 -10.91 -6.33 -6.64
C CYS A 266 -10.53 -7.67 -5.99
N ALA A 267 -10.90 -7.84 -4.72
CA ALA A 267 -10.78 -9.10 -3.98
C ALA A 267 -12.16 -9.55 -3.49
N HIS A 268 -12.28 -10.13 -2.30
CA HIS A 268 -13.59 -10.36 -1.68
C HIS A 268 -14.42 -9.06 -1.63
N GLY A 269 -13.77 -7.97 -1.20
CA GLY A 269 -14.25 -6.61 -1.35
C GLY A 269 -13.71 -5.90 -2.58
N VAL A 270 -14.08 -4.64 -2.73
CA VAL A 270 -13.45 -3.72 -3.67
C VAL A 270 -12.89 -2.55 -2.88
N GLY A 271 -11.62 -2.23 -3.11
CA GLY A 271 -10.91 -1.15 -2.45
C GLY A 271 -10.04 -0.41 -3.45
N GLY A 272 -9.39 0.66 -3.01
CA GLY A 272 -8.51 1.46 -3.85
C GLY A 272 -7.27 1.90 -3.10
N GLY A 273 -6.13 1.89 -3.78
CA GLY A 273 -4.91 2.53 -3.31
C GLY A 273 -4.59 3.74 -4.18
N LEU A 274 -4.47 4.90 -3.55
CA LEU A 274 -4.22 6.16 -4.26
C LEU A 274 -2.72 6.52 -4.20
N VAL A 275 -2.12 6.79 -5.36
CA VAL A 275 -0.77 7.33 -5.47
C VAL A 275 -0.85 8.72 -6.06
N ILE A 276 -0.21 9.70 -5.43
CA ILE A 276 -0.12 11.08 -5.88
C ILE A 276 1.33 11.53 -5.81
N ASN A 277 1.84 12.14 -6.89
CA ASN A 277 3.22 12.64 -6.96
C ASN A 277 4.30 11.60 -6.62
N GLY A 278 4.06 10.33 -6.98
CA GLY A 278 4.96 9.20 -6.77
C GLY A 278 5.01 8.73 -5.32
N GLN A 279 3.98 9.03 -4.52
CA GLN A 279 3.87 8.62 -3.13
C GLN A 279 2.49 8.03 -2.86
N LEU A 280 2.44 7.00 -2.01
CA LEU A 280 1.18 6.45 -1.53
C LEU A 280 0.46 7.50 -0.68
N HIS A 281 -0.70 7.94 -1.14
CA HIS A 281 -1.52 8.95 -0.48
C HIS A 281 -2.52 8.27 0.45
N ARG A 282 -2.33 8.42 1.76
CA ARG A 282 -3.15 7.80 2.80
C ARG A 282 -4.35 8.66 3.24
N GLY A 283 -4.33 9.95 2.92
CA GLY A 283 -5.31 10.91 3.42
C GLY A 283 -5.21 11.14 4.93
N ALA A 284 -6.13 11.97 5.46
CA ALA A 284 -6.07 12.41 6.86
C ALA A 284 -6.26 11.28 7.88
N ASN A 285 -7.06 10.26 7.56
CA ASN A 285 -7.40 9.16 8.46
C ASN A 285 -6.85 7.79 8.01
N GLY A 286 -6.02 7.74 6.96
CA GLY A 286 -5.53 6.48 6.41
C GLY A 286 -6.49 5.77 5.43
N ASN A 287 -7.64 6.39 5.10
CA ASN A 287 -8.68 5.79 4.24
C ASN A 287 -8.75 6.40 2.83
N ALA A 288 -7.74 7.15 2.37
CA ALA A 288 -7.77 7.64 0.99
C ALA A 288 -7.78 6.47 0.01
N GLY A 289 -8.65 6.55 -1.00
CA GLY A 289 -8.86 5.44 -1.94
C GLY A 289 -9.87 4.39 -1.46
N GLU A 290 -10.59 4.57 -0.35
CA GLU A 290 -11.66 3.66 0.10
C GLU A 290 -12.91 3.72 -0.83
N ILE A 291 -12.73 3.35 -2.09
CA ILE A 291 -13.76 3.38 -3.14
C ILE A 291 -14.89 2.39 -2.84
N GLY A 292 -14.60 1.36 -2.03
CA GLY A 292 -15.59 0.41 -1.57
C GLY A 292 -16.76 1.06 -0.82
N ALA A 293 -16.51 2.20 -0.16
CA ALA A 293 -17.53 2.94 0.57
C ALA A 293 -18.65 3.52 -0.32
N PHE A 294 -18.42 3.67 -1.63
CA PHE A 294 -19.45 4.12 -2.57
C PHE A 294 -20.52 3.06 -2.84
N PHE A 295 -20.25 1.79 -2.50
CA PHE A 295 -21.13 0.67 -2.80
C PHE A 295 -21.69 0.07 -1.51
N PRO A 296 -22.96 0.33 -1.16
CA PRO A 296 -23.60 -0.25 0.01
C PRO A 296 -23.51 -1.78 0.01
N ARG A 297 -23.26 -2.38 1.18
CA ARG A 297 -23.17 -3.84 1.34
C ARG A 297 -24.49 -4.58 1.07
N THR A 298 -25.60 -3.86 1.03
CA THR A 298 -26.95 -4.38 0.73
C THR A 298 -27.24 -4.50 -0.77
N LEU A 299 -26.38 -3.95 -1.63
CA LEU A 299 -26.52 -3.96 -3.09
C LEU A 299 -25.38 -4.75 -3.73
N SER A 300 -25.52 -5.07 -5.03
CA SER A 300 -24.40 -5.63 -5.82
C SER A 300 -23.25 -4.62 -5.88
N ARG A 301 -22.03 -5.15 -5.74
CA ARG A 301 -20.78 -4.36 -5.70
C ARG A 301 -19.82 -4.92 -6.75
N PRO A 302 -18.89 -4.11 -7.31
CA PRO A 302 -17.90 -4.60 -8.26
C PRO A 302 -16.76 -5.35 -7.53
N SER A 303 -17.08 -6.45 -6.85
CA SER A 303 -16.13 -7.25 -6.07
C SER A 303 -16.17 -8.74 -6.45
N GLY A 304 -15.15 -9.48 -6.06
CA GLY A 304 -15.05 -10.93 -6.26
C GLY A 304 -16.15 -11.72 -5.54
N ASP A 305 -16.60 -11.28 -4.35
CA ASP A 305 -17.75 -11.92 -3.68
C ASP A 305 -19.04 -11.77 -4.52
N ASP A 306 -19.26 -10.61 -5.15
CA ASP A 306 -20.40 -10.40 -6.03
C ASP A 306 -20.25 -11.22 -7.33
N LEU A 307 -19.05 -11.38 -7.86
CA LEU A 307 -18.77 -12.25 -9.00
C LEU A 307 -19.10 -13.72 -8.67
N LEU A 308 -18.65 -14.24 -7.52
CA LEU A 308 -18.98 -15.59 -7.05
C LEU A 308 -20.50 -15.76 -6.93
N ALA A 309 -21.18 -14.81 -6.27
CA ALA A 309 -22.63 -14.84 -6.11
C ALA A 309 -23.38 -14.71 -7.45
N HIS A 310 -22.85 -13.97 -8.42
CA HIS A 310 -23.41 -13.83 -9.76
C HIS A 310 -23.29 -15.14 -10.55
N LEU A 311 -22.12 -15.78 -10.53
CA LEU A 311 -21.89 -17.04 -11.22
C LEU A 311 -22.71 -18.18 -10.61
N ALA A 312 -22.81 -18.26 -9.28
CA ALA A 312 -23.67 -19.24 -8.61
C ALA A 312 -25.14 -19.12 -9.02
N ARG A 313 -25.68 -17.89 -9.07
CA ARG A 313 -27.06 -17.63 -9.56
C ARG A 313 -27.26 -17.97 -11.03
N SER A 314 -26.19 -17.92 -11.82
CA SER A 314 -26.22 -18.22 -13.25
C SER A 314 -25.93 -19.70 -13.56
N GLY A 315 -25.85 -20.57 -12.54
CA GLY A 315 -25.64 -22.01 -12.71
C GLY A 315 -24.18 -22.44 -12.81
N HIS A 316 -23.22 -21.56 -12.50
CA HIS A 316 -21.79 -21.81 -12.57
C HIS A 316 -21.09 -21.56 -11.22
N PRO A 317 -21.48 -22.26 -10.13
CA PRO A 317 -20.92 -21.98 -8.81
C PRO A 317 -19.41 -22.23 -8.79
N ALA A 318 -18.67 -21.30 -8.18
CA ALA A 318 -17.27 -21.46 -7.82
C ALA A 318 -17.11 -21.24 -6.31
N THR A 319 -16.15 -21.92 -5.71
CA THR A 319 -15.86 -21.79 -4.28
C THR A 319 -14.89 -20.66 -3.97
N ARG A 320 -13.95 -20.40 -4.88
CA ARG A 320 -12.89 -19.41 -4.71
C ARG A 320 -12.82 -18.46 -5.90
N ILE A 321 -12.41 -17.23 -5.66
CA ILE A 321 -12.27 -16.21 -6.71
C ILE A 321 -11.20 -16.63 -7.72
N ASP A 322 -10.10 -17.23 -7.27
CA ASP A 322 -8.98 -17.65 -8.11
C ASP A 322 -9.25 -18.94 -8.92
N GLU A 323 -10.36 -19.64 -8.67
CA GLU A 323 -10.81 -20.79 -9.46
C GLU A 323 -11.70 -20.39 -10.65
N ILE A 324 -12.14 -19.13 -10.70
CA ILE A 324 -13.01 -18.65 -11.78
C ILE A 324 -12.23 -18.67 -13.09
N ALA A 325 -12.82 -19.28 -14.12
CA ALA A 325 -12.25 -19.31 -15.46
C ALA A 325 -13.23 -18.72 -16.48
N LEU A 326 -12.72 -17.89 -17.37
CA LEU A 326 -13.45 -17.42 -18.55
C LEU A 326 -13.44 -18.53 -19.62
N THR A 327 -14.51 -19.31 -19.67
CA THR A 327 -14.73 -20.42 -20.60
C THR A 327 -15.99 -20.18 -21.41
N ASP A 328 -16.25 -20.95 -22.47
CA ASP A 328 -17.47 -20.79 -23.26
C ASP A 328 -18.75 -20.98 -22.42
N ALA A 329 -18.71 -21.85 -21.39
CA ALA A 329 -19.83 -22.06 -20.49
C ALA A 329 -20.08 -20.84 -19.58
N THR A 330 -19.03 -20.19 -19.09
CA THR A 330 -19.12 -19.09 -18.11
C THR A 330 -19.12 -17.71 -18.76
N ARG A 331 -18.75 -17.61 -20.04
CA ARG A 331 -18.51 -16.37 -20.79
C ARG A 331 -19.63 -15.36 -20.64
N GLN A 332 -20.86 -15.75 -20.98
CA GLN A 332 -22.02 -14.85 -20.93
C GLN A 332 -22.24 -14.28 -19.53
N SER A 333 -22.07 -15.10 -18.49
CA SER A 333 -22.27 -14.68 -17.10
C SER A 333 -21.14 -13.76 -16.63
N ILE A 334 -19.89 -14.05 -16.99
CA ILE A 334 -18.74 -13.20 -16.63
C ILE A 334 -18.82 -11.85 -17.36
N GLU A 335 -19.19 -11.84 -18.64
CA GLU A 335 -19.40 -10.61 -19.42
C GLU A 335 -20.52 -9.76 -18.83
N ALA A 336 -21.68 -10.35 -18.49
CA ALA A 336 -22.77 -9.63 -17.86
C ALA A 336 -22.38 -9.04 -16.49
N TRP A 337 -21.58 -9.77 -15.71
CA TRP A 337 -21.00 -9.24 -14.48
C TRP A 337 -20.04 -8.08 -14.74
N ALA A 338 -19.12 -8.24 -15.70
CA ALA A 338 -18.11 -7.25 -16.04
C ALA A 338 -18.73 -5.95 -16.57
N ASP A 339 -19.80 -6.04 -17.36
CA ASP A 339 -20.55 -4.87 -17.83
C ASP A 339 -21.11 -4.05 -16.65
N ARG A 340 -21.76 -4.74 -15.71
CA ARG A 340 -22.33 -4.10 -14.51
C ARG A 340 -21.24 -3.54 -13.59
N ALA A 341 -20.22 -4.33 -13.30
CA ALA A 341 -19.12 -3.93 -12.43
C ALA A 341 -18.31 -2.79 -13.05
N GLY A 342 -18.06 -2.84 -14.35
CA GLY A 342 -17.42 -1.78 -15.12
C GLY A 342 -18.19 -0.47 -15.04
N ALA A 343 -19.51 -0.49 -15.27
CA ALA A 343 -20.36 0.69 -15.14
C ALA A 343 -20.31 1.30 -13.73
N GLN A 344 -20.28 0.49 -12.68
CA GLN A 344 -20.15 0.95 -11.29
C GLN A 344 -18.78 1.59 -11.01
N LEU A 345 -17.70 0.95 -11.45
CA LEU A 345 -16.33 1.44 -11.27
C LEU A 345 -16.07 2.71 -12.07
N LEU A 346 -16.70 2.85 -13.24
CA LEU A 346 -16.55 4.00 -14.11
C LEU A 346 -16.98 5.31 -13.45
N GLU A 347 -18.02 5.31 -12.63
CA GLU A 347 -18.45 6.49 -11.86
C GLU A 347 -17.37 6.96 -10.87
N ILE A 348 -16.66 6.00 -10.27
CA ILE A 348 -15.53 6.29 -9.39
C ILE A 348 -14.34 6.81 -10.18
N ILE A 349 -14.05 6.22 -11.33
CA ILE A 349 -12.96 6.66 -12.22
C ILE A 349 -13.22 8.09 -12.70
N LYS A 350 -14.46 8.44 -13.06
CA LYS A 350 -14.86 9.81 -13.39
C LYS A 350 -14.54 10.75 -12.23
N ALA A 351 -15.03 10.44 -11.03
CA ALA A 351 -14.80 11.27 -9.85
C ALA A 351 -13.29 11.44 -9.55
N ALA A 352 -12.52 10.35 -9.58
CA ALA A 352 -11.09 10.38 -9.34
C ALA A 352 -10.35 11.19 -10.42
N THR A 353 -10.73 11.04 -11.69
CA THR A 353 -10.15 11.78 -12.81
C THR A 353 -10.37 13.28 -12.66
N TYR A 354 -11.62 13.72 -12.45
CA TYR A 354 -11.93 15.15 -12.41
C TYR A 354 -11.50 15.84 -11.12
N LEU A 355 -11.35 15.11 -10.01
CA LEU A 355 -10.91 15.68 -8.73
C LEU A 355 -9.40 15.64 -8.54
N LEU A 356 -8.72 14.61 -9.07
CA LEU A 356 -7.31 14.34 -8.75
C LEU A 356 -6.38 14.42 -9.97
N ASP A 357 -6.92 14.50 -11.18
CA ASP A 357 -6.16 14.58 -12.44
C ASP A 357 -5.12 13.44 -12.56
N LEU A 358 -5.63 12.21 -12.59
CA LEU A 358 -4.80 11.00 -12.59
C LEU A 358 -4.20 10.72 -13.97
N GLU A 359 -2.96 10.22 -13.99
CA GLU A 359 -2.30 9.75 -15.21
C GLU A 359 -2.79 8.36 -15.63
N ALA A 360 -3.18 7.52 -14.65
CA ALA A 360 -3.60 6.15 -14.89
C ALA A 360 -4.58 5.62 -13.84
N VAL A 361 -5.31 4.57 -14.22
CA VAL A 361 -6.07 3.70 -13.33
C VAL A 361 -5.64 2.26 -13.59
N PHE A 362 -5.26 1.55 -12.53
CA PHE A 362 -4.89 0.14 -12.63
C PHE A 362 -5.97 -0.75 -12.02
N VAL A 363 -6.41 -1.76 -12.76
CA VAL A 363 -7.25 -2.84 -12.24
C VAL A 363 -6.34 -3.95 -11.72
N SER A 364 -6.48 -4.29 -10.44
CA SER A 364 -5.73 -5.33 -9.76
C SER A 364 -6.64 -6.07 -8.79
N GLY A 365 -6.12 -7.06 -8.06
CA GLY A 365 -6.90 -7.87 -7.13
C GLY A 365 -6.72 -9.37 -7.34
N VAL A 366 -7.45 -10.17 -6.58
CA VAL A 366 -7.40 -11.64 -6.69
C VAL A 366 -8.34 -12.21 -7.76
N ILE A 367 -9.08 -11.35 -8.47
CA ILE A 367 -9.83 -11.77 -9.64
C ILE A 367 -8.89 -12.36 -10.71
N PRO A 368 -9.33 -13.38 -11.47
CA PRO A 368 -8.51 -13.95 -12.53
C PRO A 368 -8.10 -12.89 -13.57
N VAL A 369 -6.89 -13.01 -14.11
CA VAL A 369 -6.33 -12.09 -15.11
C VAL A 369 -7.30 -11.87 -16.27
N SER A 370 -7.90 -12.93 -16.81
CA SER A 370 -8.87 -12.85 -17.91
C SER A 370 -10.13 -12.06 -17.57
N VAL A 371 -10.58 -12.10 -16.32
CA VAL A 371 -11.71 -11.29 -15.83
C VAL A 371 -11.28 -9.84 -15.65
N GLY A 372 -10.06 -9.60 -15.15
CA GLY A 372 -9.47 -8.27 -15.05
C GLY A 372 -9.28 -7.59 -16.41
N GLU A 373 -8.78 -8.32 -17.41
CA GLU A 373 -8.64 -7.84 -18.80
C GLU A 373 -10.01 -7.44 -19.38
N LEU A 374 -11.03 -8.26 -19.15
CA LEU A 374 -12.39 -7.95 -19.58
C LEU A 374 -12.94 -6.69 -18.88
N LEU A 375 -12.69 -6.52 -17.57
CA LEU A 375 -13.06 -5.28 -16.87
C LEU A 375 -12.35 -4.05 -17.47
N VAL A 376 -11.05 -4.15 -17.75
CA VAL A 376 -10.29 -3.07 -18.40
C VAL A 376 -10.89 -2.75 -19.77
N GLU A 377 -11.25 -3.76 -20.56
CA GLU A 377 -11.93 -3.59 -21.85
C GLU A 377 -13.25 -2.82 -21.69
N ARG A 378 -14.11 -3.20 -20.73
CA ARG A 378 -15.39 -2.52 -20.48
C ARG A 378 -15.21 -1.08 -20.01
N LEU A 379 -14.21 -0.83 -19.18
CA LEU A 379 -13.86 0.52 -18.72
C LEU A 379 -13.31 1.39 -19.86
N ALA A 380 -12.56 0.82 -20.79
CA ALA A 380 -11.99 1.52 -21.94
C ALA A 380 -13.01 1.81 -23.05
N LEU A 381 -13.98 0.92 -23.27
CA LEU A 381 -15.03 1.05 -24.29
C LEU A 381 -16.12 2.05 -23.93
N SER A 382 -16.22 2.44 -22.66
CA SER A 382 -17.26 3.35 -22.21
C SER A 382 -17.01 4.76 -22.75
N ASP A 383 -17.98 5.31 -23.51
CA ASP A 383 -18.02 6.74 -23.93
C ASP A 383 -18.35 7.63 -22.72
N ALA A 384 -17.51 7.51 -21.70
CA ALA A 384 -17.72 7.96 -20.34
C ALA A 384 -17.25 9.40 -20.11
N ARG A 385 -16.68 10.01 -21.15
CA ARG A 385 -16.11 11.35 -21.07
C ARG A 385 -17.27 12.31 -20.92
N LEU A 386 -17.36 12.96 -19.76
CA LEU A 386 -18.34 14.02 -19.55
C LEU A 386 -18.00 15.25 -20.41
N HIS A 387 -16.72 15.40 -20.74
CA HIS A 387 -16.19 16.46 -21.58
C HIS A 387 -15.10 15.92 -22.51
N ASP A 388 -15.33 16.02 -23.82
CA ASP A 388 -14.49 15.43 -24.87
C ASP A 388 -13.02 15.91 -24.89
N ARG A 389 -12.73 17.02 -24.21
CA ARG A 389 -11.40 17.66 -24.19
C ARG A 389 -10.61 17.47 -22.89
N HIS A 390 -11.22 16.92 -21.84
CA HIS A 390 -10.48 16.65 -20.61
C HIS A 390 -9.57 15.44 -20.79
N PRO A 391 -8.30 15.50 -20.34
CA PRO A 391 -7.44 14.33 -20.29
C PRO A 391 -8.13 13.18 -19.54
N TRP A 392 -7.99 11.98 -20.06
CA TRP A 392 -8.52 10.76 -19.48
C TRP A 392 -7.36 9.85 -19.06
N PRO A 393 -7.39 9.22 -17.88
CA PRO A 393 -6.31 8.35 -17.44
C PRO A 393 -6.21 7.12 -18.33
N ASP A 394 -4.99 6.61 -18.51
CA ASP A 394 -4.79 5.30 -19.11
C ASP A 394 -5.36 4.23 -18.15
N ILE A 395 -6.26 3.38 -18.65
CA ILE A 395 -6.85 2.29 -17.86
C ILE A 395 -6.17 0.99 -18.28
N GLU A 396 -5.47 0.37 -17.35
CA GLU A 396 -4.62 -0.80 -17.62
C GLU A 396 -4.78 -1.85 -16.53
N LEU A 397 -4.37 -3.09 -16.84
CA LEU A 397 -4.26 -4.14 -15.85
C LEU A 397 -2.96 -3.97 -15.05
N GLY A 398 -3.02 -4.15 -13.73
CA GLY A 398 -1.83 -4.10 -12.87
C GLY A 398 -0.86 -5.25 -13.17
N THR A 399 0.45 -5.02 -12.97
CA THR A 399 1.49 -6.06 -13.19
C THR A 399 1.25 -7.29 -12.32
N PHE A 400 0.80 -7.10 -11.09
CA PHE A 400 0.81 -8.18 -10.12
C PHE A 400 -0.49 -8.95 -10.00
N CYS A 401 -1.64 -8.45 -10.48
CA CYS A 401 -2.94 -9.15 -10.50
C CYS A 401 -3.16 -10.15 -9.33
N GLY A 402 -3.04 -9.66 -8.09
CA GLY A 402 -3.28 -10.47 -6.88
C GLY A 402 -2.03 -11.11 -6.26
N GLN A 403 -0.85 -10.95 -6.87
CA GLN A 403 0.47 -11.43 -6.40
C GLN A 403 1.39 -10.27 -5.94
N GLY A 404 0.81 -9.11 -5.60
CA GLY A 404 1.52 -7.88 -5.27
C GLY A 404 1.52 -7.46 -3.79
N PRO A 405 0.44 -7.67 -3.01
CA PRO A 405 0.34 -7.04 -1.68
C PRO A 405 1.45 -7.41 -0.70
N HIS A 406 1.96 -8.65 -0.70
CA HIS A 406 3.09 -9.03 0.17
C HIS A 406 4.40 -8.32 -0.21
N ARG A 407 4.62 -8.06 -1.51
CA ARG A 407 5.78 -7.27 -1.98
C ARG A 407 5.63 -5.80 -1.66
N GLY A 408 4.41 -5.26 -1.80
CA GLY A 408 4.08 -3.92 -1.33
C GLY A 408 4.28 -3.78 0.18
N ALA A 409 3.86 -4.77 0.96
CA ALA A 409 4.07 -4.82 2.40
C ALA A 409 5.57 -4.86 2.75
N ALA A 410 6.38 -5.67 2.06
CA ALA A 410 7.83 -5.70 2.26
C ALA A 410 8.50 -4.35 1.97
N ALA A 411 7.90 -3.52 1.11
CA ALA A 411 8.40 -2.20 0.82
C ALA A 411 8.10 -1.16 1.92
N LEU A 412 7.10 -1.38 2.80
CA LEU A 412 6.67 -0.39 3.79
C LEU A 412 7.76 0.02 4.78
N PRO A 413 8.52 -0.90 5.42
CA PRO A 413 9.59 -0.50 6.36
C PRO A 413 10.67 0.34 5.66
N ILE A 414 10.98 0.01 4.41
CA ILE A 414 11.95 0.74 3.58
C ILE A 414 11.39 2.12 3.23
N ASP A 415 10.14 2.20 2.79
CA ASP A 415 9.50 3.45 2.37
C ASP A 415 9.38 4.45 3.54
N VAL A 416 8.94 3.98 4.71
CA VAL A 416 8.87 4.82 5.92
C VAL A 416 10.25 5.28 6.37
N ALA A 417 11.27 4.41 6.32
CA ALA A 417 12.63 4.79 6.68
C ALA A 417 13.22 5.86 5.74
N LEU A 418 12.89 5.79 4.45
CA LEU A 418 13.38 6.70 3.41
C LEU A 418 12.52 7.97 3.21
N THR A 419 11.30 7.99 3.73
CA THR A 419 10.46 9.18 3.68
C THR A 419 11.06 10.27 4.56
N LEU A 420 11.18 11.47 3.99
CA LEU A 420 11.65 12.64 4.73
C LEU A 420 10.55 13.06 5.68
N GLY A 421 10.87 13.07 6.98
CA GLY A 421 9.99 13.65 7.97
C GLY A 421 9.89 15.16 7.74
N GLU A 422 8.93 15.58 6.93
CA GLU A 422 8.03 16.63 7.41
C GLU A 422 7.10 15.94 8.39
N GLY A 423 6.82 16.59 9.52
CA GLY A 423 5.88 16.06 10.49
C GLY A 423 4.60 15.61 9.79
N SER A 424 3.92 14.65 10.41
CA SER A 424 2.49 14.46 10.31
C SER A 424 1.73 15.74 10.75
N HIS A 425 2.01 16.85 10.07
CA HIS A 425 1.29 18.10 10.10
C HIS A 425 0.39 18.10 8.86
N LEU A 426 -0.53 17.15 8.81
CA LEU A 426 -1.83 17.43 8.22
C LEU A 426 -2.64 18.03 9.36
N GLY A 427 -2.55 19.36 9.51
CA GLY A 427 -3.51 20.12 10.29
C GLY A 427 -4.89 19.97 9.65
N PHE A 428 -5.86 19.44 10.40
CA PHE A 428 -6.79 20.19 11.25
C PHE A 428 -7.63 19.20 12.04
#